data_AF-A0A1G9XCY1-F1
#
_entry.id   AF-A0A1G9XCY1-F1
#
_cell.length_a   1.000
_cell.length_b   1.000
_cell.length_c   1.000
_cell.angle_alpha   90.00
_cell.angle_beta   90.00
_cell.angle_gamma   90.00
#
_symmetry.space_group_name_H-M   'P 1'
#
loop_
_entity.id
_entity.type
_entity.pdbx_description
1 polymer ?
#
loop_
_entity_poly.entity_id
_entity_poly.type
_entity_poly.pdbx_seq_one_letter_code
_entity_poly.pdbx_strand_id
1 'polypeptide(L)'
;MEIKESIIEVKDYLTKSNLPACDYVINPYVGCPHACRYCYACFMKRFTGHAEEWGTFIDVKLCDKPISLKKLAGKSVFLSSVTDCYNRFEEKYRITRGILERLVDADCSVGISTKSKLILRDIDLLKRFRSLRVSMSINTLDEGFKNDMDNASAIAERLEALKKLHENGIYTILFMSPIFPCITDFKAIIEQTRGCIDEYWFENLNLRGAYKQRILDYIDEKYPQYSAEYERIYNKGDKTYWALLAKEIDEYCISRQIRYKNYFYHEQLVKEKLQNGLKKELTI
;
A
#
# COMPACT_ATOMS: atom_id res chain seq x y z
N MET A 1 17.05 -12.25 -12.46
CA MET A 1 16.41 -13.33 -11.67
C MET A 1 15.13 -13.71 -12.37
N GLU A 2 14.99 -15.00 -12.70
CA GLU A 2 13.77 -15.54 -13.30
C GLU A 2 12.65 -15.56 -12.26
N ILE A 3 11.47 -15.03 -12.61
CA ILE A 3 10.30 -15.03 -11.72
C ILE A 3 9.49 -16.28 -12.07
N LYS A 4 9.21 -17.12 -11.07
CA LYS A 4 8.34 -18.28 -11.25
C LYS A 4 6.90 -17.81 -11.44
N GLU A 5 6.38 -17.98 -12.65
CA GLU A 5 5.01 -17.64 -13.02
C GLU A 5 4.13 -18.89 -12.89
N SER A 6 2.98 -18.76 -12.23
CA SER A 6 1.98 -19.83 -12.13
C SER A 6 0.58 -19.28 -12.39
N ILE A 7 -0.34 -20.14 -12.83
CA ILE A 7 -1.76 -19.83 -12.95
C ILE A 7 -2.49 -20.64 -11.88
N ILE A 8 -3.35 -19.98 -11.11
CA ILE A 8 -4.20 -20.62 -10.12
C ILE A 8 -5.67 -20.25 -10.36
N GLU A 9 -6.54 -21.25 -10.25
CA GLU A 9 -7.98 -21.04 -10.30
C GLU A 9 -8.51 -20.70 -8.90
N VAL A 10 -9.32 -19.66 -8.82
CA VAL A 10 -9.99 -19.25 -7.59
C VAL A 10 -11.50 -19.22 -7.77
N LYS A 11 -12.21 -19.49 -6.67
CA LYS A 11 -13.68 -19.55 -6.67
C LYS A 11 -14.34 -18.16 -6.71
N ASP A 12 -13.61 -17.13 -6.30
CA ASP A 12 -14.07 -15.74 -6.26
C ASP A 12 -12.86 -14.80 -6.21
N TYR A 13 -12.96 -13.63 -6.85
CA TYR A 13 -12.00 -12.54 -6.68
C TYR A 13 -12.25 -11.78 -5.37
N LEU A 14 -13.50 -11.75 -4.88
CA LEU A 14 -13.88 -11.04 -3.66
C LEU A 14 -13.53 -11.85 -2.43
N THR A 15 -12.66 -11.27 -1.59
CA THR A 15 -12.39 -11.79 -0.24
C THR A 15 -12.92 -10.78 0.77
N LYS A 16 -13.67 -11.24 1.79
CA LYS A 16 -14.10 -10.37 2.89
C LYS A 16 -12.86 -9.88 3.64
N SER A 17 -12.79 -8.58 3.87
CA SER A 17 -11.64 -7.95 4.51
C SER A 17 -11.80 -7.89 6.02
N ASN A 18 -10.68 -8.04 6.73
CA ASN A 18 -10.56 -7.69 8.15
C ASN A 18 -9.90 -6.31 8.34
N LEU A 19 -9.56 -5.61 7.25
CA LEU A 19 -8.95 -4.29 7.33
C LEU A 19 -10.01 -3.27 7.78
N PRO A 20 -9.68 -2.33 8.69
CA PRO A 20 -10.63 -1.33 9.16
C PRO A 20 -11.19 -0.41 8.07
N ALA A 21 -10.53 -0.35 6.90
CA ALA A 21 -10.75 0.62 5.84
C ALA A 21 -11.55 0.10 4.63
N CYS A 22 -11.87 -1.19 4.57
CA CYS A 22 -12.66 -1.76 3.47
C CYS A 22 -13.48 -3.00 3.88
N ASP A 23 -14.59 -3.26 3.19
CA ASP A 23 -15.42 -4.45 3.39
C ASP A 23 -14.87 -5.67 2.65
N TYR A 24 -14.32 -5.45 1.45
CA TYR A 24 -13.77 -6.48 0.59
C TYR A 24 -12.39 -6.09 0.07
N VAL A 25 -11.57 -7.10 -0.19
CA VAL A 25 -10.32 -6.96 -0.94
C VAL A 25 -10.36 -7.81 -2.21
N ILE A 26 -9.70 -7.31 -3.25
CA ILE A 26 -9.40 -8.06 -4.45
C ILE A 26 -7.89 -8.03 -4.65
N ASN A 27 -7.28 -9.21 -4.64
CA ASN A 27 -5.85 -9.38 -4.94
C ASN A 27 -5.76 -10.24 -6.20
N PRO A 28 -5.54 -9.63 -7.39
CA PRO A 28 -5.49 -10.35 -8.67
C PRO A 28 -4.35 -11.37 -8.76
N TYR A 29 -3.35 -11.20 -7.89
CA TYR A 29 -2.15 -12.01 -7.83
C TYR A 29 -1.86 -12.50 -6.41
N VAL A 30 -1.01 -13.51 -6.30
CA VAL A 30 -0.23 -13.80 -5.08
C VAL A 30 1.25 -13.73 -5.41
N GLY A 31 2.07 -13.25 -4.47
CA GLY A 31 3.44 -12.82 -4.78
C GLY A 31 3.45 -11.41 -5.38
N CYS A 32 4.63 -10.82 -5.49
CA CYS A 32 4.80 -9.48 -6.06
C CYS A 32 6.25 -9.26 -6.53
N PRO A 33 6.52 -9.14 -7.83
CA PRO A 33 7.88 -9.01 -8.38
C PRO A 33 8.52 -7.64 -8.10
N HIS A 34 7.81 -6.70 -7.47
CA HIS A 34 8.45 -5.52 -6.88
C HIS A 34 9.46 -5.91 -5.80
N ALA A 35 9.31 -7.08 -5.16
CA ALA A 35 10.30 -7.67 -4.27
C ALA A 35 10.78 -6.74 -3.13
N CYS A 36 9.87 -5.92 -2.58
CA CYS A 36 10.25 -4.91 -1.59
C CYS A 36 10.94 -5.58 -0.37
N ARG A 37 12.12 -5.09 0.03
CA ARG A 37 12.90 -5.64 1.16
C ARG A 37 12.17 -5.55 2.51
N TYR A 38 11.19 -4.67 2.63
CA TYR A 38 10.36 -4.46 3.83
C TYR A 38 8.95 -5.04 3.70
N CYS A 39 8.65 -5.83 2.64
CA CYS A 39 7.28 -6.23 2.33
C CYS A 39 6.67 -7.11 3.43
N TYR A 40 5.64 -6.61 4.13
CA TYR A 40 4.91 -7.40 5.11
C TYR A 40 4.22 -8.61 4.46
N ALA A 41 3.75 -8.49 3.21
CA ALA A 41 2.97 -9.51 2.51
C ALA A 41 3.76 -10.82 2.26
N CYS A 42 5.06 -10.87 2.55
CA CYS A 42 5.82 -12.12 2.56
C CYS A 42 5.23 -13.19 3.47
N PHE A 43 4.41 -12.80 4.47
CA PHE A 43 3.65 -13.75 5.29
C PHE A 43 2.72 -14.64 4.46
N MET A 44 2.27 -14.20 3.28
CA MET A 44 1.37 -14.95 2.41
C MET A 44 1.94 -16.31 2.00
N LYS A 45 3.26 -16.47 1.96
CA LYS A 45 3.92 -17.76 1.70
C LYS A 45 3.44 -18.88 2.63
N ARG A 46 3.04 -18.55 3.87
CA ARG A 46 2.51 -19.52 4.85
C ARG A 46 1.17 -20.12 4.44
N PHE A 47 0.41 -19.41 3.61
CA PHE A 47 -0.92 -19.82 3.15
C PHE A 47 -0.91 -20.43 1.75
N THR A 48 0.15 -20.19 0.98
CA THR A 48 0.28 -20.68 -0.40
C THR A 48 1.28 -21.82 -0.57
N GLY A 49 2.12 -22.10 0.43
CA GLY A 49 3.06 -23.21 0.38
C GLY A 49 4.28 -22.97 -0.52
N HIS A 50 4.51 -21.72 -0.95
CA HIS A 50 5.69 -21.36 -1.74
C HIS A 50 6.98 -21.50 -0.94
N ALA A 51 7.93 -22.25 -1.49
CA ALA A 51 9.31 -22.32 -1.00
C ALA A 51 10.15 -21.13 -1.51
N GLU A 52 9.80 -20.61 -2.69
CA GLU A 52 10.49 -19.52 -3.40
C GLU A 52 10.59 -18.24 -2.55
N GLU A 53 11.69 -17.51 -2.68
CA GLU A 53 11.87 -16.24 -1.99
C GLU A 53 10.78 -15.22 -2.36
N TRP A 54 10.35 -14.40 -1.39
CA TRP A 54 9.33 -13.40 -1.68
C TRP A 54 9.85 -12.39 -2.69
N GLY A 55 9.10 -12.20 -3.77
CA GLY A 55 9.51 -11.38 -4.91
C GLY A 55 10.10 -12.15 -6.07
N THR A 56 10.24 -13.48 -5.96
CA THR A 56 10.75 -14.35 -7.04
C THR A 56 9.68 -15.25 -7.65
N PHE A 57 8.41 -15.03 -7.30
CA PHE A 57 7.27 -15.76 -7.86
C PHE A 57 6.05 -14.83 -8.02
N ILE A 58 5.13 -15.24 -8.89
CA ILE A 58 3.79 -14.66 -9.02
C ILE A 58 2.79 -15.72 -9.44
N ASP A 59 1.69 -15.83 -8.69
CA ASP A 59 0.53 -16.63 -9.05
C ASP A 59 -0.54 -15.72 -9.63
N VAL A 60 -0.95 -16.00 -10.86
CA VAL A 60 -2.01 -15.29 -11.56
C VAL A 60 -3.34 -15.96 -11.24
N LYS A 61 -4.24 -15.21 -10.59
CA LYS A 61 -5.56 -15.73 -10.26
C LYS A 61 -6.50 -15.59 -11.44
N LEU A 62 -7.06 -16.71 -11.88
CA LEU A 62 -8.18 -16.76 -12.80
C LEU A 62 -9.43 -17.19 -12.06
N CYS A 63 -10.56 -16.57 -12.42
CA CYS A 63 -11.86 -16.83 -11.82
C CYS A 63 -12.91 -16.69 -12.91
N ASP A 64 -13.58 -17.80 -13.24
CA ASP A 64 -14.67 -17.81 -14.22
C ASP A 64 -15.94 -17.17 -13.67
N LYS A 65 -16.08 -17.18 -12.33
CA LYS A 65 -17.23 -16.60 -11.66
C LYS A 65 -17.17 -15.06 -11.77
N PRO A 66 -18.24 -14.41 -12.27
CA PRO A 66 -18.31 -12.96 -12.30
C PRO A 66 -18.33 -12.37 -10.89
N ILE A 67 -17.74 -11.18 -10.74
CA ILE A 67 -17.77 -10.43 -9.48
C ILE A 67 -19.23 -10.09 -9.15
N SER A 68 -19.66 -10.46 -7.94
CA SER A 68 -21.05 -10.24 -7.52
C SER A 68 -21.31 -8.78 -7.15
N LEU A 69 -21.86 -8.00 -8.07
CA LEU A 69 -22.19 -6.59 -7.85
C LEU A 69 -23.20 -6.38 -6.72
N LYS A 70 -24.16 -7.31 -6.56
CA LYS A 70 -25.12 -7.30 -5.44
C LYS A 70 -24.44 -7.34 -4.06
N LYS A 71 -23.31 -8.06 -3.92
CA LYS A 71 -22.54 -8.07 -2.67
C LYS A 71 -21.80 -6.76 -2.40
N LEU A 72 -21.53 -5.99 -3.45
CA LEU A 72 -20.76 -4.76 -3.40
C LEU A 72 -21.61 -3.51 -3.21
N ALA A 73 -22.93 -3.58 -3.44
CA ALA A 73 -23.85 -2.46 -3.30
C ALA A 73 -23.69 -1.74 -1.95
N GLY A 74 -23.33 -0.46 -1.98
CA GLY A 74 -23.07 0.39 -0.81
C GLY A 74 -21.84 -0.02 0.02
N LYS A 75 -20.94 -0.86 -0.50
CA LYS A 75 -19.74 -1.35 0.18
C LYS A 75 -18.46 -0.74 -0.38
N SER A 76 -17.35 -1.09 0.24
CA SER A 76 -16.01 -0.66 -0.13
C SER A 76 -15.12 -1.84 -0.53
N VAL A 77 -14.41 -1.68 -1.65
CA VAL A 77 -13.48 -2.67 -2.21
C VAL A 77 -12.09 -2.06 -2.28
N PHE A 78 -11.09 -2.81 -1.84
CA PHE A 78 -9.69 -2.39 -1.94
C PHE A 78 -8.87 -3.38 -2.78
N LEU A 79 -8.17 -2.87 -3.78
CA LEU A 79 -7.23 -3.64 -4.59
C LEU A 79 -5.83 -3.48 -4.02
N SER A 80 -5.02 -4.54 -4.13
CA SER A 80 -3.61 -4.57 -3.71
C SER A 80 -3.38 -4.56 -2.18
N SER A 81 -4.09 -5.42 -1.45
CA SER A 81 -3.89 -5.54 0.01
C SER A 81 -2.73 -6.44 0.40
N VAL A 82 -2.28 -7.37 -0.45
CA VAL A 82 -1.14 -8.28 -0.19
C VAL A 82 -0.31 -8.58 -1.45
N THR A 83 -0.47 -7.75 -2.48
CA THR A 83 0.24 -7.78 -3.76
C THR A 83 0.16 -6.38 -4.37
N ASP A 84 0.74 -6.16 -5.56
CA ASP A 84 0.50 -4.97 -6.36
C ASP A 84 -0.27 -5.38 -7.63
N CYS A 85 -1.50 -4.87 -7.80
CA CYS A 85 -2.35 -5.17 -8.93
C CYS A 85 -1.81 -4.63 -10.28
N TYR A 86 -0.84 -3.71 -10.25
CA TYR A 86 -0.18 -3.13 -11.42
C TYR A 86 1.31 -3.50 -11.49
N ASN A 87 1.71 -4.59 -10.86
CA ASN A 87 3.03 -5.17 -11.08
C ASN A 87 3.24 -5.51 -12.57
N ARG A 88 4.49 -5.69 -13.01
CA ARG A 88 4.84 -5.84 -14.44
C ARG A 88 4.11 -6.98 -15.19
N PHE A 89 3.62 -8.01 -14.50
CA PHE A 89 2.87 -9.09 -15.16
C PHE A 89 1.45 -8.67 -15.56
N GLU A 90 0.91 -7.60 -14.97
CA GLU A 90 -0.37 -7.02 -15.38
C GLU A 90 -0.33 -6.47 -16.82
N GLU A 91 0.85 -6.19 -17.39
CA GLU A 91 1.00 -5.85 -18.81
C GLU A 91 0.55 -7.01 -19.72
N LYS A 92 0.92 -8.24 -19.34
CA LYS A 92 0.59 -9.48 -20.05
C LYS A 92 -0.83 -9.93 -19.77
N TYR A 93 -1.22 -10.00 -18.50
CA TYR A 93 -2.44 -10.71 -18.10
C TYR A 93 -3.69 -9.84 -18.03
N ARG A 94 -3.55 -8.54 -17.80
CA ARG A 94 -4.67 -7.59 -17.77
C ARG A 94 -5.81 -7.98 -16.82
N ILE A 95 -5.50 -8.70 -15.72
CA ILE A 95 -6.53 -9.17 -14.76
C ILE A 95 -7.11 -7.98 -14.02
N THR A 96 -6.25 -7.04 -13.59
CA THR A 96 -6.69 -5.81 -12.92
C THR A 96 -7.58 -5.01 -13.84
N ARG A 97 -7.21 -4.83 -15.11
CA ARG A 97 -8.08 -4.15 -16.09
C ARG A 97 -9.44 -4.83 -16.21
N GLY A 98 -9.47 -6.16 -16.38
CA GLY A 98 -10.73 -6.91 -16.46
C GLY A 98 -11.56 -6.86 -15.17
N ILE A 99 -10.95 -6.65 -14.01
CA ILE A 99 -11.66 -6.37 -12.75
C ILE A 99 -12.26 -4.96 -12.80
N LEU A 100 -11.48 -3.96 -13.23
CA LEU A 100 -11.95 -2.57 -13.33
C LEU A 100 -13.12 -2.42 -14.32
N GLU A 101 -13.07 -3.09 -15.48
CA GLU A 101 -14.15 -3.11 -16.46
C GLU A 101 -15.47 -3.63 -15.86
N ARG A 102 -15.40 -4.57 -14.91
CA ARG A 102 -16.58 -5.11 -14.22
C ARG A 102 -17.05 -4.23 -13.06
N LEU A 103 -16.16 -3.46 -12.45
CA LEU A 103 -16.46 -2.63 -11.28
C LEU A 103 -16.83 -1.19 -11.63
N VAL A 104 -16.57 -0.72 -12.85
CA VAL A 104 -16.70 0.69 -13.24
C VAL A 104 -18.10 1.26 -12.97
N ASP A 105 -19.15 0.45 -13.21
CA ASP A 105 -20.55 0.84 -13.02
C ASP A 105 -21.14 0.24 -11.72
N ALA A 106 -20.30 -0.31 -10.84
CA ALA A 106 -20.74 -0.90 -9.58
C ALA A 106 -21.07 0.19 -8.56
N ASP A 107 -22.13 -0.03 -7.77
CA ASP A 107 -22.48 0.82 -6.63
C ASP A 107 -21.57 0.52 -5.42
N CYS A 108 -20.27 0.80 -5.55
CA CYS A 108 -19.31 0.64 -4.46
C CYS A 108 -18.22 1.72 -4.53
N SER A 109 -17.51 1.89 -3.41
CA SER A 109 -16.28 2.69 -3.39
C SER A 109 -15.08 1.79 -3.64
N VAL A 110 -14.18 2.22 -4.52
CA VAL A 110 -12.97 1.47 -4.87
C VAL A 110 -11.74 2.23 -4.40
N GLY A 111 -10.85 1.53 -3.71
CA GLY A 111 -9.50 2.00 -3.42
C GLY A 111 -8.47 1.13 -4.13
N ILE A 112 -7.44 1.73 -4.70
CA ILE A 112 -6.33 1.02 -5.33
C ILE A 112 -5.02 1.50 -4.71
N SER A 113 -4.13 0.58 -4.35
CA SER A 113 -2.76 0.91 -3.98
C SER A 113 -1.76 0.32 -4.98
N THR A 114 -0.74 1.09 -5.36
CA THR A 114 0.32 0.61 -6.26
C THR A 114 1.64 1.37 -6.07
N LYS A 115 2.73 0.82 -6.62
CA LYS A 115 4.04 1.46 -6.83
C LYS A 115 4.37 1.60 -8.32
N SER A 116 3.41 1.38 -9.21
CA SER A 116 3.64 1.24 -10.64
C SER A 116 2.94 2.32 -11.47
N LYS A 117 3.68 2.89 -12.43
CA LYS A 117 3.13 3.82 -13.44
C LYS A 117 2.11 3.16 -14.38
N LEU A 118 2.08 1.82 -14.43
CA LEU A 118 1.21 1.05 -15.33
C LEU A 118 -0.28 1.36 -15.14
N ILE A 119 -0.67 1.85 -13.97
CA ILE A 119 -2.03 2.33 -13.69
C ILE A 119 -2.54 3.35 -14.71
N LEU A 120 -1.66 4.15 -15.32
CA LEU A 120 -2.02 5.13 -16.34
C LEU A 120 -2.61 4.49 -17.61
N ARG A 121 -2.30 3.21 -17.90
CA ARG A 121 -2.89 2.46 -19.02
C ARG A 121 -4.41 2.42 -18.94
N ASP A 122 -4.96 2.36 -17.72
CA ASP A 122 -6.38 2.15 -17.48
C ASP A 122 -7.10 3.44 -17.08
N ILE A 123 -6.49 4.61 -17.32
CA ILE A 123 -7.06 5.91 -16.98
C ILE A 123 -8.43 6.14 -17.65
N ASP A 124 -8.66 5.53 -18.82
CA ASP A 124 -9.94 5.53 -19.52
C ASP A 124 -11.07 4.91 -18.68
N LEU A 125 -10.77 3.88 -17.89
CA LEU A 125 -11.69 3.23 -16.97
C LEU A 125 -11.76 3.98 -15.64
N LEU A 126 -10.61 4.38 -15.09
CA LEU A 126 -10.54 4.99 -13.76
C LEU A 126 -11.40 6.25 -13.65
N LYS A 127 -11.44 7.08 -14.71
CA LYS A 127 -12.25 8.31 -14.76
C LYS A 127 -13.76 8.09 -14.75
N ARG A 128 -14.22 6.88 -15.05
CA ARG A 128 -15.65 6.53 -15.10
C ARG A 128 -16.21 6.09 -13.75
N PHE A 129 -15.35 5.77 -12.78
CA PHE A 129 -15.79 5.35 -11.45
C PHE A 129 -16.48 6.50 -10.71
N ARG A 130 -17.64 6.22 -10.11
CA ARG A 130 -18.34 7.19 -9.25
C ARG A 130 -17.57 7.51 -7.96
N SER A 131 -16.90 6.51 -7.38
CA SER A 131 -16.13 6.65 -6.14
C SER A 131 -14.86 5.83 -6.23
N LEU A 132 -13.77 6.49 -6.61
CA LEU A 132 -12.44 5.91 -6.72
C LEU A 132 -11.41 6.77 -5.99
N ARG A 133 -10.53 6.11 -5.25
CA ARG A 133 -9.28 6.72 -4.76
C ARG A 133 -8.10 5.87 -5.15
N VAL A 134 -7.01 6.51 -5.55
CA VAL A 134 -5.75 5.85 -5.91
C VAL A 134 -4.66 6.31 -4.97
N SER A 135 -4.04 5.37 -4.25
CA SER A 135 -2.84 5.62 -3.47
C SER A 135 -1.60 5.09 -4.18
N MET A 136 -0.57 5.93 -4.30
CA MET A 136 0.74 5.52 -4.83
C MET A 136 1.77 5.54 -3.70
N SER A 137 2.55 4.47 -3.54
CA SER A 137 3.57 4.45 -2.47
C SER A 137 4.85 5.17 -2.89
N ILE A 138 5.17 6.26 -2.17
CA ILE A 138 6.39 7.04 -2.31
C ILE A 138 6.84 7.41 -0.89
N ASN A 139 7.97 6.86 -0.45
CA ASN A 139 8.51 7.07 0.91
C ASN A 139 9.91 7.71 0.91
N THR A 140 10.41 8.09 -0.26
CA THR A 140 11.69 8.76 -0.45
C THR A 140 11.66 9.53 -1.77
N LEU A 141 12.57 10.50 -1.90
CA LEU A 141 12.92 11.16 -3.18
C LEU A 141 14.28 10.69 -3.72
N ASP A 142 14.97 9.81 -2.98
CA ASP A 142 16.24 9.21 -3.36
C ASP A 142 16.03 7.92 -4.16
N GLU A 143 16.34 7.98 -5.46
CA GLU A 143 16.20 6.85 -6.38
C GLU A 143 17.17 5.69 -6.02
N GLY A 144 18.33 5.99 -5.42
CA GLY A 144 19.27 4.99 -4.92
C GLY A 144 18.65 4.18 -3.79
N PHE A 145 18.12 4.87 -2.76
CA PHE A 145 17.40 4.21 -1.68
C PHE A 145 16.20 3.39 -2.19
N LYS A 146 15.42 3.94 -3.13
CA LYS A 146 14.31 3.19 -3.72
C LYS A 146 14.79 1.94 -4.46
N ASN A 147 15.87 2.01 -5.23
CA ASN A 147 16.42 0.86 -5.96
C ASN A 147 16.99 -0.22 -5.05
N ASP A 148 17.52 0.17 -3.89
CA ASP A 148 17.90 -0.80 -2.85
C ASP A 148 16.67 -1.48 -2.26
N MET A 149 15.54 -0.77 -2.17
CA MET A 149 14.34 -1.27 -1.50
C MET A 149 13.40 -2.09 -2.37
N ASP A 150 13.11 -1.68 -3.61
CA ASP A 150 12.12 -2.31 -4.48
C ASP A 150 12.47 -2.20 -5.99
N ASN A 151 11.90 -3.11 -6.78
CA ASN A 151 12.02 -3.18 -8.24
C ASN A 151 10.78 -2.61 -8.96
N ALA A 152 10.04 -1.69 -8.33
CA ALA A 152 8.89 -1.04 -8.96
C ALA A 152 9.31 0.17 -9.80
N SER A 153 8.35 0.96 -10.29
CA SER A 153 8.61 2.17 -11.08
C SER A 153 9.54 3.13 -10.36
N ALA A 154 10.30 3.92 -11.13
CA ALA A 154 11.15 4.97 -10.58
C ALA A 154 10.31 6.03 -9.84
N ILE A 155 10.90 6.75 -8.89
CA ILE A 155 10.17 7.76 -8.09
C ILE A 155 9.57 8.83 -9.00
N ALA A 156 10.35 9.33 -9.97
CA ALA A 156 9.87 10.30 -10.95
C ALA A 156 8.64 9.79 -11.72
N GLU A 157 8.60 8.51 -12.07
CA GLU A 157 7.46 7.90 -12.77
C GLU A 157 6.22 7.76 -11.87
N ARG A 158 6.43 7.45 -10.58
CA ARG A 158 5.33 7.38 -9.59
C ARG A 158 4.72 8.76 -9.36
N LEU A 159 5.56 9.80 -9.23
CA LEU A 159 5.14 11.19 -9.08
C LEU A 159 4.36 11.68 -10.31
N GLU A 160 4.89 11.41 -11.51
CA GLU A 160 4.24 11.77 -12.77
C GLU A 160 2.90 11.03 -12.95
N ALA A 161 2.82 9.76 -12.54
CA ALA A 161 1.58 9.00 -12.57
C ALA A 161 0.53 9.60 -11.62
N LEU A 162 0.91 9.95 -10.39
CA LEU A 162 0.00 10.65 -9.47
C LEU A 162 -0.51 11.97 -10.06
N LYS A 163 0.40 12.80 -10.58
CA LYS A 163 0.03 14.08 -11.20
C LYS A 163 -0.99 13.90 -12.32
N LYS A 164 -0.76 12.95 -13.24
CA LYS A 164 -1.69 12.64 -14.34
C LYS A 164 -3.04 12.13 -13.87
N LEU A 165 -3.07 11.32 -12.81
CA LEU A 165 -4.33 10.86 -12.21
C LEU A 165 -5.12 12.03 -11.62
N HIS A 166 -4.45 12.91 -10.87
CA HIS A 166 -5.04 14.10 -10.28
C HIS A 166 -5.59 15.07 -11.34
N GLU A 167 -4.82 15.36 -12.40
CA GLU A 167 -5.25 16.17 -13.55
C GLU A 167 -6.48 15.60 -14.28
N ASN A 168 -6.72 14.29 -14.14
CA ASN A 168 -7.89 13.62 -14.70
C ASN A 168 -9.07 13.50 -13.72
N GLY A 169 -9.00 14.20 -12.58
CA GLY A 169 -10.08 14.26 -11.59
C GLY A 169 -10.18 13.03 -10.69
N ILE A 170 -9.17 12.15 -10.70
CA ILE A 170 -9.11 10.99 -9.82
C ILE A 170 -8.57 11.43 -8.47
N TYR A 171 -9.23 11.04 -7.37
CA TYR A 171 -8.76 11.38 -6.03
C TYR A 171 -7.45 10.64 -5.71
N THR A 172 -6.38 11.40 -5.53
CA THR A 172 -5.02 10.88 -5.39
C THR A 172 -4.51 10.97 -3.96
N ILE A 173 -3.82 9.90 -3.55
CA ILE A 173 -3.19 9.80 -2.24
C ILE A 173 -1.71 9.49 -2.46
N LEU A 174 -0.83 10.31 -1.90
CA LEU A 174 0.58 9.94 -1.76
C LEU A 174 0.73 9.19 -0.44
N PHE A 175 1.06 7.90 -0.51
CA PHE A 175 1.19 7.06 0.66
C PHE A 175 2.67 6.83 1.01
N MET A 176 3.13 7.51 2.06
CA MET A 176 4.44 7.29 2.67
C MET A 176 4.40 6.05 3.56
N SER A 177 4.29 4.89 2.91
CA SER A 177 4.30 3.58 3.56
C SER A 177 5.43 2.71 2.98
N PRO A 178 6.42 2.32 3.81
CA PRO A 178 6.64 2.76 5.18
C PRO A 178 7.55 4.01 5.27
N ILE A 179 7.39 4.81 6.31
CA ILE A 179 8.40 5.80 6.72
C ILE A 179 9.62 5.07 7.31
N PHE A 180 10.81 5.31 6.75
CA PHE A 180 12.08 4.82 7.29
C PHE A 180 12.67 5.85 8.27
N PRO A 181 12.97 5.47 9.55
CA PRO A 181 13.56 6.38 10.51
C PRO A 181 14.82 7.08 9.99
N CYS A 182 14.91 8.40 10.20
CA CYS A 182 16.04 9.24 9.78
C CYS A 182 16.34 9.30 8.27
N ILE A 183 15.58 8.59 7.42
CA ILE A 183 15.80 8.50 5.97
C ILE A 183 14.64 9.16 5.20
N THR A 184 13.39 8.87 5.58
CA THR A 184 12.23 9.46 4.91
C THR A 184 12.06 10.92 5.35
N ASP A 185 12.33 11.86 4.45
CA ASP A 185 11.97 13.27 4.61
C ASP A 185 10.55 13.53 4.10
N PHE A 186 9.58 13.40 5.00
CA PHE A 186 8.17 13.59 4.66
C PHE A 186 7.84 15.04 4.27
N LYS A 187 8.57 16.02 4.81
CA LYS A 187 8.33 17.44 4.52
C LYS A 187 8.77 17.75 3.09
N ALA A 188 9.95 17.29 2.69
CA ALA A 188 10.43 17.44 1.31
C ALA A 188 9.47 16.81 0.29
N ILE A 189 8.97 15.60 0.57
CA ILE A 189 8.00 14.93 -0.31
C ILE A 189 6.71 15.76 -0.43
N ILE A 190 6.17 16.27 0.68
CA ILE A 190 4.97 17.12 0.67
C ILE A 190 5.22 18.40 -0.13
N GLU A 191 6.31 19.13 0.13
CA GLU A 191 6.58 20.40 -0.53
C GLU A 191 6.75 20.23 -2.05
N GLN A 192 7.33 19.11 -2.50
CA GLN A 192 7.43 18.81 -3.93
C GLN A 192 6.08 18.48 -4.58
N THR A 193 5.10 17.98 -3.82
CA THR A 193 3.89 17.34 -4.39
C THR A 193 2.56 17.99 -4.02
N ARG A 194 2.54 18.92 -3.06
CA ARG A 194 1.30 19.51 -2.50
C ARG A 194 0.43 20.25 -3.51
N GLY A 195 0.97 20.58 -4.69
CA GLY A 195 0.23 21.20 -5.79
C GLY A 195 -0.49 20.22 -6.71
N CYS A 196 -0.29 18.91 -6.57
CA CYS A 196 -0.83 17.90 -7.49
C CYS A 196 -1.33 16.62 -6.80
N ILE A 197 -1.60 16.67 -5.49
CA ILE A 197 -2.04 15.55 -4.66
C ILE A 197 -3.19 15.99 -3.75
N ASP A 198 -4.21 15.14 -3.58
CA ASP A 198 -5.38 15.47 -2.76
C ASP A 198 -5.19 15.20 -1.27
N GLU A 199 -4.44 14.16 -0.91
CA GLU A 199 -4.27 13.69 0.48
C GLU A 199 -2.94 12.93 0.70
N TYR A 200 -2.39 13.02 1.90
CA TYR A 200 -1.15 12.33 2.30
C TYR A 200 -1.40 11.28 3.38
N TRP A 201 -0.94 10.06 3.17
CA TRP A 201 -1.03 9.01 4.17
C TRP A 201 0.35 8.63 4.69
N PHE A 202 0.45 8.35 5.98
CA PHE A 202 1.70 8.02 6.66
C PHE A 202 1.58 6.71 7.42
N GLU A 203 2.55 5.82 7.28
CA GLU A 203 2.61 4.57 8.04
C GLU A 203 4.03 4.32 8.55
N ASN A 204 4.16 3.87 9.79
CA ASN A 204 5.44 3.56 10.39
C ASN A 204 6.02 2.26 9.82
N LEU A 205 7.35 2.19 9.70
CA LEU A 205 8.03 0.94 9.33
C LEU A 205 7.90 -0.08 10.46
N ASN A 206 7.02 -1.06 10.27
CA ASN A 206 6.81 -2.17 11.19
C ASN A 206 7.69 -3.37 10.78
N LEU A 207 8.79 -3.61 11.49
CA LEU A 207 9.70 -4.73 11.21
C LEU A 207 9.38 -5.97 12.03
N ARG A 208 9.13 -7.10 11.35
CA ARG A 208 8.80 -8.38 11.97
C ARG A 208 9.42 -9.54 11.18
N GLY A 209 9.62 -10.69 11.85
CA GLY A 209 10.08 -11.91 11.18
C GLY A 209 11.38 -11.72 10.38
N ALA A 210 11.50 -12.44 9.26
CA ALA A 210 12.73 -12.51 8.48
C ALA A 210 13.16 -11.18 7.84
N TYR A 211 12.22 -10.31 7.46
CA TYR A 211 12.56 -9.03 6.84
C TYR A 211 13.05 -7.98 7.84
N LYS A 212 12.87 -8.19 9.16
CA LYS A 212 13.44 -7.32 10.18
C LYS A 212 14.97 -7.30 10.08
N GLN A 213 15.60 -8.48 10.15
CA GLN A 213 17.06 -8.57 10.13
C GLN A 213 17.63 -8.02 8.83
N ARG A 214 17.03 -8.37 7.68
CA ARG A 214 17.43 -7.85 6.36
C ARG A 214 17.45 -6.32 6.29
N ILE A 215 16.52 -5.65 6.96
CA ILE A 215 16.51 -4.18 7.01
C ILE A 215 17.55 -3.64 7.99
N LEU A 216 17.71 -4.26 9.16
CA LEU A 216 18.74 -3.86 10.12
C LEU A 216 20.16 -4.00 9.52
N ASP A 217 20.46 -5.12 8.88
CA ASP A 217 21.74 -5.37 8.21
C ASP A 217 22.00 -4.31 7.11
N TYR A 218 20.96 -3.97 6.34
CA TYR A 218 21.05 -2.93 5.32
C TYR A 218 21.35 -1.55 5.93
N ILE A 219 20.72 -1.21 7.06
CA ILE A 219 20.99 0.05 7.76
C ILE A 219 22.42 0.05 8.30
N ASP A 220 22.90 -1.05 8.89
CA ASP A 220 24.27 -1.16 9.38
C ASP A 220 25.31 -1.01 8.26
N GLU A 221 25.03 -1.54 7.08
CA GLU A 221 25.94 -1.44 5.93
C GLU A 221 25.90 -0.06 5.26
N LYS A 222 24.71 0.48 4.98
CA LYS A 222 24.54 1.69 4.13
C LYS A 222 24.36 2.98 4.91
N TYR A 223 23.86 2.89 6.14
CA TYR A 223 23.56 4.03 7.01
C TYR A 223 24.05 3.79 8.45
N PRO A 224 25.34 3.46 8.65
CA PRO A 224 25.88 3.11 9.97
C PRO A 224 25.66 4.20 11.03
N GLN A 225 25.51 5.46 10.60
CA GLN A 225 25.15 6.59 11.46
C GLN A 225 23.75 6.47 12.10
N TYR A 226 22.86 5.64 11.55
CA TYR A 226 21.49 5.41 12.04
C TYR A 226 21.32 4.07 12.75
N SER A 227 22.33 3.18 12.74
CA SER A 227 22.28 1.85 13.38
C SER A 227 21.82 1.90 14.83
N ALA A 228 22.39 2.80 15.63
CA ALA A 228 22.03 2.93 17.05
C ALA A 228 20.56 3.29 17.26
N GLU A 229 20.00 4.10 16.36
CA GLU A 229 18.59 4.51 16.42
C GLU A 229 17.66 3.36 16.02
N TYR A 230 18.02 2.59 14.99
CA TYR A 230 17.29 1.40 14.60
C TYR A 230 17.34 0.30 15.68
N GLU A 231 18.49 0.11 16.32
CA GLU A 231 18.64 -0.79 17.48
C GLU A 231 17.70 -0.38 18.62
N ARG A 232 17.68 0.92 18.95
CA ARG A 232 16.81 1.50 19.97
C ARG A 232 15.32 1.25 19.65
N ILE A 233 14.89 1.55 18.43
CA ILE A 233 13.49 1.43 18.01
C ILE A 233 13.05 -0.05 17.98
N TYR A 234 13.84 -0.92 17.34
CA TYR A 234 13.37 -2.26 16.95
C TYR A 234 13.80 -3.39 17.86
N ASN A 235 14.94 -3.27 18.56
CA ASN A 235 15.46 -4.30 19.47
C ASN A 235 15.24 -3.94 20.93
N LYS A 236 15.36 -2.65 21.29
CA LYS A 236 15.01 -2.17 22.64
C LYS A 236 13.53 -1.80 22.79
N GLY A 237 12.78 -1.75 21.69
CA GLY A 237 11.33 -1.51 21.69
C GLY A 237 10.92 -0.09 22.04
N ASP A 238 11.82 0.89 21.84
CA ASP A 238 11.54 2.29 22.14
C ASP A 238 10.54 2.89 21.13
N LYS A 239 9.40 3.34 21.65
CA LYS A 239 8.32 3.93 20.84
C LYS A 239 8.41 5.46 20.74
N THR A 240 9.38 6.08 21.40
CA THR A 240 9.51 7.55 21.50
C THR A 240 9.70 8.18 20.12
N TYR A 241 10.53 7.58 19.26
CA TYR A 241 10.72 8.05 17.89
C TYR A 241 9.40 8.16 17.13
N TRP A 242 8.60 7.08 17.15
CA TRP A 242 7.32 7.04 16.46
C TRP A 242 6.29 8.00 17.06
N ALA A 243 6.25 8.14 18.39
CA ALA A 243 5.35 9.06 19.07
C ALA A 243 5.66 10.53 18.73
N LEU A 244 6.95 10.90 18.70
CA LEU A 244 7.38 12.25 18.34
C LEU A 244 7.13 12.54 16.87
N LEU A 245 7.48 11.61 15.97
CA LEU A 245 7.28 11.80 14.54
C LEU A 245 5.80 11.87 14.17
N ALA A 246 4.94 11.07 14.80
CA ALA A 246 3.49 11.15 14.58
C ALA A 246 2.95 12.55 14.96
N LYS A 247 3.35 13.08 16.12
CA LYS A 247 2.98 14.43 16.56
C LYS A 247 3.51 15.49 15.60
N GLU A 248 4.75 15.36 15.14
CA GLU A 248 5.36 16.29 14.19
C GLU A 248 4.60 16.32 12.85
N ILE A 249 4.21 15.15 12.33
CA ILE A 249 3.40 15.03 11.12
C ILE A 249 2.05 15.73 11.30
N ASP A 250 1.38 15.51 12.44
CA ASP A 250 0.09 16.13 12.74
C ASP A 250 0.21 17.66 12.78
N GLU A 251 1.18 18.20 13.54
CA GLU A 251 1.42 19.64 13.64
C GLU A 251 1.79 20.26 12.28
N TYR A 252 2.62 19.58 11.48
CA TYR A 252 3.01 20.04 10.16
C TYR A 252 1.81 20.11 9.20
N CYS A 253 0.98 19.06 9.16
CA CYS A 253 -0.16 18.99 8.27
C CYS A 253 -1.27 19.98 8.67
N ILE A 254 -1.59 20.04 9.97
CA ILE A 254 -2.62 20.95 10.49
C ILE A 254 -2.26 22.41 10.23
N SER A 255 -1.03 22.83 10.56
CA SER A 255 -0.58 24.21 10.36
C SER A 255 -0.59 24.68 8.90
N ARG A 256 -0.57 23.74 7.95
CA ARG A 256 -0.55 24.00 6.50
C ARG A 256 -1.85 23.63 5.79
N GLN A 257 -2.88 23.23 6.54
CA GLN A 257 -4.18 22.79 6.02
C GLN A 257 -4.06 21.64 5.00
N ILE A 258 -3.11 20.73 5.23
CA ILE A 258 -2.91 19.56 4.38
C ILE A 258 -3.92 18.49 4.78
N ARG A 259 -4.62 17.90 3.80
CA ARG A 259 -5.45 16.71 4.04
C ARG A 259 -4.57 15.49 4.23
N TYR A 260 -4.77 14.75 5.33
CA TYR A 260 -3.91 13.62 5.64
C TYR A 260 -4.55 12.55 6.52
N LYS A 261 -3.91 11.37 6.57
CA LYS A 261 -4.15 10.32 7.56
C LYS A 261 -2.85 9.79 8.13
N ASN A 262 -2.80 9.68 9.45
CA ASN A 262 -1.64 9.20 10.18
C ASN A 262 -1.93 7.82 10.79
N TYR A 263 -1.33 6.77 10.23
CA TYR A 263 -1.57 5.38 10.62
C TYR A 263 -0.59 4.87 11.70
N PHE A 264 0.24 5.74 12.29
CA PHE A 264 1.22 5.36 13.31
C PHE A 264 0.57 4.77 14.57
N TYR A 265 -0.68 5.14 14.84
CA TYR A 265 -1.46 4.69 15.99
C TYR A 265 -2.31 3.46 15.71
N HIS A 266 -2.00 2.63 14.70
CA HIS A 266 -2.90 1.56 14.25
C HIS A 266 -3.41 0.64 15.38
N GLU A 267 -2.58 0.29 16.37
CA GLU A 267 -3.01 -0.50 17.53
C GLU A 267 -3.93 0.27 18.49
N GLN A 268 -3.72 1.57 18.68
CA GLN A 268 -4.59 2.42 19.50
C GLN A 268 -5.92 2.70 18.78
N LEU A 269 -5.89 3.00 17.47
CA LEU A 269 -7.08 3.17 16.63
C LEU A 269 -7.94 1.90 16.56
N VAL A 270 -7.31 0.71 16.47
CA VAL A 270 -8.03 -0.58 16.51
C VAL A 270 -8.62 -0.82 17.91
N LYS A 271 -7.87 -0.54 18.99
CA LYS A 271 -8.37 -0.66 20.37
C LYS A 271 -9.53 0.30 20.66
N GLU A 272 -9.44 1.55 20.23
CA GLU A 272 -10.51 2.56 20.38
C GLU A 272 -11.77 2.15 19.60
N LYS A 273 -11.62 1.60 18.38
CA LYS A 273 -12.76 1.11 17.59
C LYS A 273 -13.43 -0.12 18.22
N LEU A 274 -12.64 -1.04 18.78
CA LEU A 274 -13.17 -2.19 19.54
C LEU A 274 -13.90 -1.73 20.82
N GLN A 275 -13.34 -0.76 21.55
CA GLN A 275 -13.98 -0.18 22.74
C GLN A 275 -15.26 0.60 22.42
N ASN A 276 -15.27 1.35 21.31
CA ASN A 276 -16.46 2.08 20.85
C ASN A 276 -17.53 1.16 20.25
N GLY A 277 -17.14 0.01 19.69
CA GLY A 277 -18.05 -1.06 19.26
C GLY A 277 -18.77 -1.73 20.45
N LEU A 278 -18.03 -2.12 21.49
CA LEU A 278 -18.61 -2.71 22.72
C LEU A 278 -19.59 -1.75 23.44
N LYS A 279 -19.30 -0.45 23.48
CA LYS A 279 -20.21 0.54 24.09
C LYS A 279 -21.55 0.65 23.34
N LYS A 280 -21.58 0.43 22.03
CA LYS A 280 -22.83 0.42 21.25
C LYS A 280 -23.66 -0.83 21.48
N GLU A 281 -23.05 -1.98 21.78
CA GLU A 281 -23.77 -3.22 22.10
C GLU A 281 -24.30 -3.26 23.54
N LEU A 282 -23.70 -2.50 24.47
CA LEU A 282 -24.17 -2.37 25.87
C LEU A 282 -25.21 -1.26 26.07
N THR A 283 -25.59 -0.53 25.01
CA THR A 283 -26.60 0.54 25.05
C THR A 283 -27.79 0.22 24.13
N ILE A 284 -28.14 -1.07 24.03
CA ILE A 284 -29.39 -1.57 23.41
C ILE A 284 -30.08 -2.47 24.41
#